data_AF-A0A1J3JTY0-F1
#
_entry.id   AF-A0A1J3JTY0-F1
#
_cell.length_a   1.000
_cell.length_b   1.000
_cell.length_c   1.000
_cell.angle_alpha   90.00
_cell.angle_beta   90.00
_cell.angle_gamma   90.00
#
_symmetry.space_group_name_H-M   'P 1'
#
loop_
_entity.id
_entity.type
_entity.pdbx_description
1 polymer ?
#
loop_
_entity_poly.entity_id
_entity_poly.type
_entity_poly.pdbx_seq_one_letter_code
_entity_poly.pdbx_strand_id
1 'polypeptide(L)'
;EGVYIGPSEVKVLEIYGFRGNVGEFTQSKCFLWHLQFLQVMKVEIDADDDDKKLQLTSDLFALPKRSSKCQIHFLCDSSHPPYIA
;
A
#
# COMPACT_ATOMS: atom_id res chain seq x y z
N GLU A 1 -8.83 34.54 -7.31
CA GLU A 1 -7.65 33.75 -7.73
C GLU A 1 -7.76 32.34 -7.19
N GLY A 2 -7.57 31.33 -8.03
CA GLY A 2 -7.43 29.94 -7.59
C GLY A 2 -5.96 29.67 -7.30
N VAL A 3 -5.65 29.14 -6.12
CA VAL A 3 -4.28 28.69 -5.80
C VAL A 3 -3.98 27.45 -6.63
N TYR A 4 -2.97 27.53 -7.49
CA TYR A 4 -2.43 26.35 -8.17
C TYR A 4 -1.68 25.50 -7.16
N ILE A 5 -2.32 24.43 -6.68
CA ILE A 5 -1.63 23.40 -5.93
C ILE A 5 -0.92 22.54 -6.96
N GLY A 6 0.40 22.68 -7.02
CA GLY A 6 1.24 21.84 -7.86
C GLY A 6 1.02 20.35 -7.56
N PRO A 7 1.36 19.46 -8.49
CA PRO A 7 1.17 18.04 -8.28
C PRO A 7 1.93 17.54 -7.05
N SER A 8 1.32 16.58 -6.34
CA SER A 8 1.93 15.98 -5.16
C SER A 8 3.27 15.31 -5.48
N GLU A 9 4.35 15.78 -4.87
CA GLU A 9 5.73 15.28 -5.03
C GLU A 9 6.05 14.04 -4.18
N VAL A 10 5.03 13.41 -3.59
CA VAL A 10 5.20 12.21 -2.77
C VAL A 10 5.76 11.07 -3.62
N LYS A 11 6.97 10.63 -3.30
CA LYS A 11 7.66 9.51 -3.96
C LYS A 11 7.51 8.19 -3.21
N VAL A 12 7.40 8.25 -1.89
CA VAL A 12 7.26 7.09 -1.01
C VAL A 12 6.08 7.31 -0.08
N LEU A 13 5.21 6.32 0.00
CA LEU A 13 4.09 6.28 0.94
C LEU A 13 4.24 5.02 1.79
N GLU A 14 4.08 5.15 3.11
CA GLU A 14 4.08 4.03 4.05
C GLU A 14 2.72 3.99 4.75
N ILE A 15 2.07 2.82 4.71
CA ILE A 15 0.79 2.55 5.35
C ILE A 15 1.03 1.50 6.43
N TYR A 16 0.59 1.82 7.64
CA TYR A 16 0.71 0.95 8.80
C TYR A 16 -0.67 0.44 9.22
N GLY A 17 -0.72 -0.77 9.80
CA GLY A 17 -1.95 -1.33 10.31
C GLY A 17 -3.03 -1.66 9.26
N PHE A 18 -2.66 -2.02 8.03
CA PHE A 18 -3.64 -2.28 6.97
C PHE A 18 -4.38 -3.59 7.22
N ARG A 19 -5.69 -3.52 7.45
CA ARG A 19 -6.52 -4.70 7.80
C ARG A 19 -7.32 -5.27 6.64
N GLY A 20 -7.37 -4.56 5.51
CA GLY A 20 -8.09 -4.97 4.31
C GLY A 20 -9.56 -4.59 4.28
N ASN A 21 -9.97 -3.55 5.00
CA ASN A 21 -11.34 -3.06 4.86
C ASN A 21 -11.54 -2.32 3.52
N VAL A 22 -12.79 -2.23 3.07
CA VAL A 22 -13.14 -1.60 1.77
C VAL A 22 -12.64 -0.15 1.68
N GLY A 23 -12.64 0.59 2.79
CA GLY A 23 -12.15 1.95 2.85
C GLY A 23 -10.65 2.04 2.61
N GLU A 24 -9.87 1.16 3.24
CA GLU A 24 -8.41 1.08 3.05
C GLU A 24 -8.05 0.73 1.61
N PHE A 25 -8.72 -0.25 0.99
CA PHE A 25 -8.52 -0.55 -0.43
C PHE A 25 -8.86 0.63 -1.33
N THR A 26 -9.93 1.36 -1.02
CA THR A 26 -10.33 2.56 -1.76
C THR A 26 -9.25 3.64 -1.66
N GLN A 27 -8.70 3.86 -0.46
CA GLN A 27 -7.61 4.80 -0.25
C GLN A 27 -6.34 4.39 -0.99
N SER A 28 -5.92 3.12 -0.90
CA SER A 28 -4.77 2.57 -1.64
C SER A 28 -4.92 2.77 -3.14
N LYS A 29 -6.10 2.51 -3.69
CA LYS A 29 -6.41 2.78 -5.11
C LYS A 29 -6.26 4.28 -5.43
N CYS A 30 -6.80 5.16 -4.58
CA CYS A 30 -6.67 6.60 -4.76
C CYS A 30 -5.21 7.06 -4.73
N PHE A 31 -4.38 6.52 -3.83
CA PHE A 31 -2.95 6.85 -3.78
C PHE A 31 -2.22 6.41 -5.05
N LEU A 32 -2.41 5.16 -5.48
CA LEU A 32 -1.80 4.61 -6.69
C LEU A 32 -2.24 5.33 -7.98
N TRP A 33 -3.39 6.02 -7.95
CA TRP A 33 -3.93 6.76 -9.09
C TRP A 33 -3.56 8.26 -9.08
N HIS A 34 -3.68 8.92 -7.94
CA HIS A 34 -3.58 10.38 -7.85
C HIS A 34 -2.18 10.87 -7.47
N LEU A 35 -1.37 10.07 -6.77
CA LEU A 35 0.02 10.43 -6.46
C LEU A 35 0.90 10.16 -7.68
N GLN A 36 0.92 11.11 -8.61
CA GLN A 36 1.55 10.93 -9.92
C GLN A 36 3.05 10.65 -9.89
N PHE A 37 3.74 11.03 -8.81
CA PHE A 37 5.17 10.80 -8.62
C PHE A 37 5.47 9.67 -7.64
N LEU A 38 4.45 8.91 -7.23
CA LEU A 38 4.63 7.78 -6.33
C LEU A 38 5.45 6.69 -7.02
N GLN A 39 6.55 6.33 -6.39
CA GLN A 39 7.48 5.30 -6.86
C GLN A 39 7.35 4.03 -6.01
N VAL A 40 7.13 4.18 -4.71
CA VAL A 40 7.03 3.06 -3.77
C VAL A 40 5.88 3.29 -2.81
N MET A 41 5.04 2.28 -2.65
CA MET A 41 4.04 2.18 -1.60
C MET A 41 4.41 1.00 -0.70
N LYS A 42 4.73 1.27 0.57
CA LYS A 42 4.99 0.23 1.56
C LYS A 42 3.76 0.02 2.42
N VAL A 43 3.39 -1.22 2.65
CA VAL A 43 2.20 -1.57 3.43
C VAL A 43 2.58 -2.60 4.49
N GLU A 44 2.34 -2.29 5.75
CA GLU A 44 2.30 -3.27 6.83
C GLU A 44 0.89 -3.87 6.88
N ILE A 45 0.79 -5.19 6.79
CA ILE A 45 -0.47 -5.91 6.88
C ILE A 45 -0.69 -6.32 8.33
N ASP A 46 -1.79 -5.83 8.92
CA ASP A 46 -2.27 -6.21 10.25
C ASP A 46 -3.34 -7.29 10.08
N ALA A 47 -2.89 -8.54 10.05
CA ALA A 47 -3.73 -9.73 9.92
C ALA A 47 -3.22 -10.85 10.83
N ASP A 48 -4.14 -11.51 11.53
CA ASP A 48 -3.83 -12.53 12.53
C ASP A 48 -3.41 -13.90 11.93
N ASP A 49 -3.51 -14.09 10.62
CA ASP A 49 -3.23 -15.36 9.94
C ASP A 49 -2.61 -15.15 8.56
N ASP A 50 -1.76 -16.10 8.15
CA ASP A 50 -0.97 -16.06 6.92
C ASP A 50 -1.83 -16.15 5.65
N ASP A 51 -2.93 -16.91 5.64
CA ASP A 51 -3.80 -17.00 4.46
C ASP A 51 -4.47 -15.65 4.19
N LYS A 52 -4.91 -14.98 5.26
CA LYS A 52 -5.47 -13.63 5.16
C LYS A 52 -4.41 -12.64 4.68
N LYS A 53 -3.17 -12.74 5.18
CA LYS A 53 -2.06 -11.88 4.75
C LYS A 53 -1.72 -12.06 3.26
N LEU A 54 -1.72 -13.31 2.78
CA LEU A 54 -1.54 -13.63 1.36
C LEU A 54 -2.66 -13.07 0.50
N GLN A 55 -3.92 -13.23 0.92
CA GLN A 55 -5.08 -12.68 0.22
C GLN A 55 -4.99 -11.16 0.08
N LEU A 56 -4.74 -10.45 1.19
CA LEU A 56 -4.62 -8.99 1.20
C LEU A 56 -3.46 -8.48 0.32
N THR A 57 -2.34 -9.20 0.34
CA THR A 57 -1.19 -8.91 -0.52
C THR A 57 -1.54 -9.04 -2.00
N SER A 58 -2.22 -10.14 -2.37
CA SER A 58 -2.69 -10.37 -3.74
C SER A 58 -3.67 -9.28 -4.20
N ASP A 59 -4.65 -8.93 -3.35
CA ASP A 59 -5.65 -7.91 -3.66
C ASP A 59 -5.03 -6.52 -3.84
N LEU A 60 -4.02 -6.17 -3.04
CA LEU A 60 -3.27 -4.91 -3.19
C LEU A 60 -2.47 -4.89 -4.50
N PHE A 61 -1.88 -6.00 -4.92
CA PHE A 61 -1.19 -6.10 -6.21
C PHE A 61 -2.15 -6.00 -7.40
N ALA A 62 -3.40 -6.46 -7.25
CA ALA A 62 -4.44 -6.39 -8.26
C ALA A 62 -5.04 -4.99 -8.43
N LEU A 63 -4.76 -4.04 -7.51
CA LEU A 63 -5.27 -2.68 -7.62
C LEU A 63 -4.74 -1.99 -8.88
N PRO A 64 -5.60 -1.22 -9.58
CA PRO A 64 -5.16 -0.45 -10.74
C PRO A 64 -4.16 0.64 -10.31
N LYS A 65 -3.05 0.74 -11.05
CA LYS A 65 -2.00 1.74 -10.82
C LYS A 65 -1.94 2.68 -12.00
N ARG A 66 -1.71 3.97 -11.75
CA ARG A 66 -1.45 4.94 -12.82
C ARG A 66 -0.12 4.72 -13.52
N SER A 67 0.89 4.27 -12.76
CA SER A 67 2.23 4.00 -13.24
C SER A 67 2.59 2.54 -12.96
N SER A 68 2.97 1.80 -14.01
CA SER A 68 3.52 0.44 -13.87
C SER A 68 4.88 0.43 -13.16
N LYS A 69 5.55 1.59 -13.05
CA LYS A 69 6.81 1.75 -12.33
C LYS A 69 6.62 1.86 -10.81
N CYS A 70 5.39 2.10 -10.33
CA CYS A 70 5.11 2.17 -8.91
C CYS A 70 5.14 0.77 -8.29
N GLN A 71 6.08 0.56 -7.37
CA GLN A 71 6.25 -0.70 -6.65
C GLN A 71 5.39 -0.70 -5.39
N ILE A 72 4.83 -1.87 -5.06
CA ILE A 72 4.22 -2.12 -3.75
C ILE A 72 5.14 -3.07 -3.01
N HIS A 73 5.56 -2.69 -1.80
CA HIS A 73 6.37 -3.50 -0.91
C HIS A 73 5.59 -3.78 0.37
N PHE A 74 5.83 -4.93 0.98
CA PHE A 74 5.21 -5.29 2.25
C PHE A 74 6.24 -5.20 3.35
N LEU A 75 5.89 -4.51 4.43
CA LEU A 75 6.73 -4.42 5.61
C LEU A 75 6.59 -5.76 6.35
N CYS A 76 7.72 -6.42 6.62
CA CYS A 76 7.70 -7.55 7.55
C CYS A 76 7.34 -7.02 8.92
N ASP A 77 6.25 -7.53 9.47
CA ASP A 77 5.96 -7.37 10.88
C ASP A 77 7.12 -7.98 11.67
N SER A 78 7.81 -7.13 12.42
CA SER A 78 8.93 -7.55 13.27
C SER A 78 8.47 -8.23 14.56
N SER A 79 7.15 -8.31 14.79
CA SER A 79 6.55 -8.94 15.97
C SER A 79 6.40 -10.46 15.87
N HIS A 80 6.44 -11.03 14.65
CA HIS A 80 6.36 -12.47 14.42
C HIS A 80 7.62 -12.95 13.65
N PRO A 81 8.75 -13.17 14.33
CA PRO A 81 9.90 -13.81 13.69
C PRO A 81 9.48 -15.20 13.18
N PRO A 82 10.01 -15.67 12.03
CA PRO A 82 9.74 -17.03 11.57
C PRO A 82 10.19 -18.00 12.67
N TYR A 83 9.27 -18.79 13.19
CA TYR A 83 9.62 -19.94 14.02
C TYR A 83 10.45 -20.87 13.13
N ILE A 84 11.77 -20.85 13.34
CA ILE A 84 12.68 -21.83 12.75
C ILE A 84 12.31 -23.16 13.41
N ALA A 85 11.65 -24.04 12.64
CA ALA A 85 11.47 -25.45 12.97
C ALA A 85 12.75 -26.24 12.63
#